data_AF-A0A838W983-F1
#
_entry.id   AF-A0A838W983-F1
#
_cell.length_a   1.000
_cell.length_b   1.000
_cell.length_c   1.000
_cell.angle_alpha   90.00
_cell.angle_beta   90.00
_cell.angle_gamma   90.00
#
_symmetry.space_group_name_H-M   'P 1'
#
loop_
_entity.id
_entity.type
_entity.pdbx_description
1 polymer ?
#
loop_
_entity_poly.entity_id
_entity_poly.type
_entity_poly.pdbx_seq_one_letter_code
_entity_poly.pdbx_strand_id
1 'polypeptide(L)' 'IIPLPPYWGGYRLIPDRFEFWQGRTNRLHDRFRYQIKDKQWQIDRLAP' A
#
# COMPACT_ATOMS: atom_id res chain seq x y z
N ILE A 1 12.11 11.52 -35.75
CA ILE A 1 12.04 10.96 -34.38
C ILE A 1 11.87 12.14 -33.44
N ILE A 2 10.90 12.10 -32.52
CA ILE A 2 10.71 13.16 -31.52
C ILE A 2 11.49 12.75 -30.27
N PRO A 3 12.43 13.56 -29.77
CA PRO A 3 13.21 13.22 -28.57
C PRO A 3 12.35 13.28 -27.31
N LEU A 4 12.67 12.45 -26.33
CA LEU A 4 12.02 12.51 -25.02
C LEU A 4 12.36 13.85 -24.34
N PRO A 5 11.36 14.61 -23.85
CA PRO A 5 11.64 15.84 -23.14
C PRO A 5 12.45 15.59 -21.86
N PRO A 6 13.42 16.46 -21.51
CA PRO A 6 14.30 16.26 -20.35
C PRO A 6 13.56 16.30 -19.00
N TYR A 7 12.36 16.89 -18.97
CA TYR A 7 11.48 16.94 -17.80
C TYR A 7 10.54 15.72 -17.70
N TRP A 8 10.53 14.85 -18.71
CA TRP A 8 9.64 13.69 -18.74
C TRP A 8 10.24 12.58 -17.90
N GLY A 9 9.50 12.17 -16.87
CA GLY A 9 9.93 11.17 -15.91
C GLY A 9 8.76 10.67 -15.08
N GLY A 10 9.07 9.96 -14.00
CA GLY A 10 8.06 9.41 -13.11
C GLY A 10 8.53 9.43 -11.66
N TYR A 11 7.56 9.30 -10.75
CA TYR A 11 7.82 9.19 -9.32
C TYR A 11 7.64 7.75 -8.89
N ARG A 12 8.51 7.28 -7.98
CA ARG A 12 8.33 6.02 -7.27
C ARG A 12 7.87 6.32 -5.86
N LEU A 13 6.66 5.89 -5.53
CA LEU A 13 6.20 5.87 -4.15
C LEU A 13 6.80 4.65 -3.45
N ILE A 14 7.57 4.86 -2.40
CA ILE A 14 8.07 3.80 -1.51
C ILE A 14 7.18 3.83 -0.26
N PRO A 15 6.28 2.86 -0.09
CA PRO A 15 5.34 2.86 1.01
C PRO A 15 5.97 2.28 2.28
N ASP A 16 5.79 2.98 3.40
CA ASP A 16 6.11 2.45 4.73
C ASP A 16 5.00 1.55 5.30
N ARG A 17 3.80 1.63 4.71
CA ARG A 17 2.59 0.92 5.14
C ARG A 17 1.60 0.69 3.99
N PHE A 18 0.89 -0.45 4.06
CA PHE A 18 -0.30 -0.73 3.26
C PHE A 18 -1.47 -1.17 4.14
N GLU A 19 -2.69 -0.95 3.69
CA GLU A 19 -3.88 -1.54 4.29
C GLU A 19 -4.74 -2.18 3.20
N PHE A 20 -5.06 -3.45 3.39
CA PHE A 20 -6.02 -4.18 2.57
C PHE A 20 -7.35 -4.22 3.30
N TRP A 21 -8.39 -3.69 2.66
CA TRP A 21 -9.74 -3.65 3.18
C TRP A 21 -10.64 -4.50 2.30
N GLN A 22 -11.34 -5.48 2.89
CA GLN A 22 -12.25 -6.36 2.18
C GLN A 22 -13.65 -6.33 2.81
N GLY A 23 -14.65 -6.10 1.96
CA GLY A 23 -16.07 -6.13 2.31
C GLY A 23 -16.55 -7.51 2.79
N ARG A 24 -17.32 -7.56 3.88
CA ARG A 24 -18.12 -8.73 4.28
C ARG A 24 -19.58 -8.35 4.50
N THR A 25 -20.49 -9.32 4.38
CA THR A 25 -21.95 -9.13 4.41
C THR A 25 -22.50 -8.55 5.73
N ASN A 26 -21.77 -8.66 6.84
CA ASN A 26 -22.21 -8.20 8.17
C ASN A 26 -21.49 -6.94 8.68
N ARG A 27 -20.91 -6.10 7.79
CA ARG A 27 -20.08 -4.93 8.16
C ARG A 27 -18.81 -5.27 8.97
N LEU A 28 -18.53 -6.55 9.17
CA LEU A 28 -17.31 -7.06 9.76
C LEU A 28 -16.22 -7.19 8.69
N HIS A 29 -15.77 -6.05 8.20
CA HIS A 29 -14.70 -5.95 7.21
C HIS A 29 -13.40 -6.60 7.69
N ASP A 30 -12.74 -7.32 6.78
CA ASP A 30 -11.36 -7.71 7.03
C ASP A 30 -10.46 -6.53 6.72
N ARG A 31 -9.60 -6.19 7.68
CA ARG A 31 -8.63 -5.12 7.55
C ARG A 31 -7.26 -5.70 7.90
N PHE A 32 -6.36 -5.75 6.93
CA PHE A 32 -4.99 -6.19 7.13
C PHE A 32 -4.04 -5.03 6.89
N ARG A 33 -3.29 -4.67 7.92
CA ARG A 33 -2.25 -3.63 7.86
C ARG A 33 -0.89 -4.29 7.72
N TYR A 34 -0.16 -3.90 6.68
CA TYR A 34 1.25 -4.23 6.47
C TYR A 34 2.09 -3.02 6.86
N GLN A 35 3.06 -3.19 7.74
CA GLN A 35 3.98 -2.12 8.14
C GLN A 35 5.41 -2.64 8.25
N ILE A 36 6.39 -1.79 7.93
CA ILE A 36 7.80 -2.15 8.12
C ILE A 36 8.17 -1.90 9.58
N LYS A 37 8.65 -2.93 10.26
CA LYS A 37 9.28 -2.83 11.58
C LYS A 37 10.52 -3.72 11.59
N ASP A 38 11.63 -3.22 12.12
CA ASP A 38 12.91 -3.96 12.18
C ASP A 38 13.35 -4.52 10.82
N LYS A 39 13.11 -3.74 9.74
CA LYS A 39 13.38 -4.11 8.33
C LYS A 39 12.61 -5.33 7.82
N GLN A 40 11.52 -5.70 8.49
CA GLN A 40 10.64 -6.79 8.09
C GLN A 40 9.19 -6.31 8.00
N TRP A 41 8.39 -6.97 7.16
CA TRP A 41 6.96 -6.72 7.10
C TRP A 41 6.27 -7.38 8.29
N GLN A 42 5.55 -6.59 9.06
CA GLN A 42 4.62 -7.05 10.08
C GLN A 42 3.19 -6.89 9.58
N ILE A 43 2.37 -7.89 9.85
CA ILE A 43 0.98 -7.96 9.38
C ILE A 43 0.08 -8.01 10.61
N ASP A 44 -0.80 -7.03 10.73
CA ASP A 44 -1.80 -6.96 11.79
C ASP A 44 -3.21 -7.05 11.21
N ARG A 45 -4.10 -7.80 11.85
CA ARG A 45 -5.53 -7.73 11.56
C ARG A 45 -6.16 -6.66 12.44
N LEU A 46 -6.79 -5.66 11.83
CA LEU A 46 -7.48 -4.58 12.54
C LEU A 46 -8.96 -4.94 12.73
N ALA A 47 -9.55 -4.36 13.78
CA ALA A 47 -10.99 -4.40 13.93
C ALA A 47 -11.66 -3.65 12.76
N PRO A 48 -12.81 -4.14 12.25
CA PRO A 48 -13.61 -3.43 11.26
C PRO A 48 -14.01 -2.03 11.73
#